data_AF-A0A522Y364-F1
#
_entry.id   AF-A0A522Y364-F1
#
_cell.length_a   1.000
_cell.length_b   1.000
_cell.length_c   1.000
_cell.angle_alpha   90.00
_cell.angle_beta   90.00
_cell.angle_gamma   90.00
#
_symmetry.space_group_name_H-M   'P 1'
#
loop_
_entity.id
_entity.type
_entity.pdbx_description
1 polymer ?
#
loop_
_entity_poly.entity_id
_entity_poly.type
_entity_poly.pdbx_seq_one_letter_code
_entity_poly.pdbx_strand_id
1 'polypeptide(L)' 'MKTTACNGSTLGLLFRQVRDAMWARMERELTAAGHELNFSQYITLRTLAAGRAGVTDLARAAQLHPGGMTRLLDKLEAQ' A
#
# COMPACT_ATOMS: atom_id res chain seq x y z
N MET A 1 23.78 -29.40 10.38
CA MET A 1 23.03 -28.44 9.55
C MET A 1 21.55 -28.73 9.76
N LYS A 2 20.81 -27.88 10.50
CA LYS A 2 19.38 -28.09 10.73
C LYS A 2 18.62 -27.57 9.51
N THR A 3 18.00 -28.46 8.75
CA THR A 3 17.08 -28.12 7.67
C THR A 3 15.82 -27.57 8.33
N THR A 4 15.70 -26.24 8.42
CA THR A 4 14.47 -25.59 8.85
C THR A 4 13.41 -25.89 7.80
N ALA A 5 12.47 -26.78 8.13
CA ALA A 5 11.35 -27.10 7.26
C ALA A 5 10.58 -25.80 6.94
N CYS A 6 10.55 -25.42 5.66
CA CYS A 6 9.70 -24.34 5.16
C CYS A 6 8.23 -24.75 5.32
N ASN A 7 7.68 -24.53 6.51
CA ASN A 7 6.25 -24.63 6.73
C ASN A 7 5.54 -23.41 6.11
N GLY A 8 4.25 -23.54 5.77
CA GLY A 8 3.49 -22.45 5.12
C GLY A 8 3.49 -21.13 5.90
N SER A 9 3.67 -21.18 7.22
CA SER A 9 3.85 -20.02 8.10
C SER A 9 5.15 -19.24 7.81
N THR A 10 6.25 -19.94 7.49
CA THR A 10 7.51 -19.30 7.07
C THR A 10 7.34 -18.57 5.73
N LEU A 11 6.58 -19.16 4.79
CA LEU A 11 6.32 -18.52 3.50
C LEU A 11 5.49 -17.23 3.64
N GLY A 12 4.43 -17.25 4.45
CA GLY A 12 3.62 -16.05 4.72
C GLY A 12 4.44 -14.91 5.36
N LEU A 13 5.38 -15.25 6.25
CA LEU A 13 6.30 -14.28 6.84
C LEU A 13 7.26 -13.68 5.80
N LEU A 14 7.81 -14.50 4.89
CA LEU A 14 8.66 -14.02 3.81
C LEU A 14 7.92 -13.05 2.89
N PHE A 15 6.67 -13.35 2.50
CA PHE A 15 5.87 -12.43 1.68
C PHE A 15 5.63 -11.09 2.37
N ARG A 16 5.34 -11.11 3.67
CA ARG A 16 5.19 -9.87 4.44
C ARG A 16 6.50 -9.08 4.46
N GLN A 17 7.62 -9.73 4.75
CA GLN A 17 8.94 -9.07 4.78
C GLN A 17 9.32 -8.46 3.44
N VAL A 18 9.12 -9.17 2.34
CA VAL A 18 9.39 -8.67 1.00
C VAL A 18 8.48 -7.49 0.66
N ARG A 19 7.19 -7.57 0.99
CA ARG A 19 6.23 -6.46 0.80
C ARG A 19 6.63 -5.23 1.60
N ASP A 20 6.98 -5.40 2.87
CA ASP A 20 7.36 -4.30 3.76
C ASP A 20 8.66 -3.64 3.27
N ALA A 21 9.64 -4.42 2.82
CA ALA A 21 10.89 -3.91 2.25
C ALA A 21 10.68 -3.17 0.91
N MET A 22 9.84 -3.73 0.03
CA MET A 22 9.47 -3.10 -1.23
C MET A 22 8.76 -1.77 -0.97
N TRP A 23 7.83 -1.74 -0.01
CA TRP A 23 7.13 -0.52 0.35
C TRP A 23 8.09 0.55 0.90
N ALA A 24 8.95 0.20 1.85
CA ALA A 24 9.93 1.13 2.41
C ALA A 24 10.86 1.69 1.33
N ARG A 25 11.21 0.89 0.31
CA ARG A 25 12.00 1.35 -0.83
C ARG A 25 11.25 2.36 -1.69
N MET A 26 9.97 2.12 -1.93
CA MET A 26 9.14 3.00 -2.76
C MET A 26 8.82 4.32 -2.07
N GLU A 27 8.58 4.31 -0.76
CA GLU A 27 8.40 5.53 0.05
C GLU A 27 9.61 6.45 -0.08
N ARG A 28 10.83 5.91 -0.01
CA ARG A 28 12.07 6.69 -0.24
C ARG A 28 12.14 7.31 -1.64
N GLU A 29 11.72 6.59 -2.68
CA GLU A 29 11.68 7.14 -4.04
C GLU A 29 10.64 8.24 -4.19
N LEU A 30 9.45 8.05 -3.62
CA LEU A 30 8.39 9.04 -3.65
C LEU A 30 8.82 10.33 -2.93
N THR A 31 9.42 10.21 -1.74
CA THR A 31 9.98 11.36 -1.02
C THR A 31 11.08 12.03 -1.83
N ALA A 32 11.98 11.27 -2.49
CA ALA A 32 13.00 11.83 -3.35
C ALA A 32 12.43 12.57 -4.58
N ALA A 33 11.26 12.16 -5.06
CA ALA A 33 10.50 12.84 -6.10
C ALA A 33 9.67 14.05 -5.59
N GLY A 34 9.72 14.35 -4.28
CA GLY A 34 8.98 15.45 -3.66
C GLY A 34 7.56 15.10 -3.21
N HIS A 35 7.21 13.81 -3.19
CA HIS A 35 5.89 13.32 -2.78
C HIS A 35 5.96 12.60 -1.43
N GLU A 36 5.35 13.16 -0.38
CA GLU A 36 5.22 12.50 0.92
C GLU A 36 3.92 11.67 0.97
N LEU A 37 3.97 10.48 0.38
CA LEU A 37 2.83 9.57 0.26
C LEU A 37 3.04 8.25 1.02
N ASN A 38 2.04 7.84 1.77
CA ASN A 38 1.97 6.51 2.38
C ASN A 38 1.34 5.45 1.44
N PHE A 39 1.30 4.18 1.89
CA PHE A 39 0.85 3.03 1.09
C PHE A 39 -0.54 3.23 0.52
N SER A 40 -1.48 3.54 1.40
CA SER A 40 -2.86 3.68 1.01
C SER A 40 -3.06 4.86 0.07
N GLN A 41 -2.36 5.98 0.30
CA GLN A 41 -2.40 7.15 -0.59
C GLN A 41 -1.88 6.82 -1.99
N TYR A 42 -0.71 6.18 -2.09
CA TYR A 42 -0.14 5.78 -3.37
C TYR A 42 -1.07 4.83 -4.13
N ILE A 43 -1.62 3.79 -3.48
CA ILE A 43 -2.51 2.84 -4.13
C ILE A 43 -3.81 3.50 -4.59
N THR A 44 -4.37 4.43 -3.80
CA THR A 44 -5.53 5.22 -4.20
C THR A 44 -5.24 6.01 -5.47
N LEU A 45 -4.15 6.78 -5.50
CA LEU A 45 -3.76 7.59 -6.66
C LEU A 45 -3.46 6.73 -7.89
N ARG A 46 -2.73 5.62 -7.71
CA ARG A 46 -2.43 4.66 -8.79
C ARG A 46 -3.72 4.06 -9.37
N THR A 47 -4.69 3.74 -8.52
CA THR A 47 -5.98 3.16 -8.95
C THR A 47 -6.80 4.20 -9.72
N LEU A 48 -6.83 5.45 -9.26
CA LEU A 48 -7.47 6.56 -9.97
C LEU A 48 -6.80 6.86 -11.32
N ALA A 49 -5.47 6.77 -11.38
CA ALA A 49 -4.73 6.94 -12.63
C ALA A 49 -5.03 5.85 -13.66
N ALA A 50 -5.44 4.65 -13.22
CA ALA A 50 -5.84 3.56 -14.11
C ALA A 50 -7.29 3.72 -14.64
N GLY A 51 -8.10 4.61 -14.06
CA GLY A 51 -9.46 4.89 -14.51
C GLY A 51 -10.39 5.35 -13.40
N ARG A 52 -11.68 5.49 -13.72
CA ARG A 52 -12.71 5.84 -12.73
C ARG A 52 -12.92 4.69 -11.76
N ALA A 53 -12.83 4.97 -10.47
CA ALA A 53 -13.09 4.02 -9.39
C ALA A 53 -13.99 4.65 -8.32
N GLY A 54 -14.94 3.87 -7.79
CA GLY A 54 -15.77 4.31 -6.67
C GLY A 54 -15.02 4.23 -5.34
N VAL A 55 -15.53 4.93 -4.31
CA VAL A 55 -14.92 4.95 -2.96
C VAL A 55 -14.73 3.54 -2.38
N THR A 56 -15.68 2.64 -2.61
CA THR A 56 -15.60 1.25 -2.15
C THR A 56 -14.50 0.45 -2.86
N ASP A 57 -14.30 0.69 -4.16
CA ASP A 57 -13.28 0.02 -4.95
C ASP A 57 -11.88 0.50 -4.55
N LEU A 58 -11.75 1.81 -4.34
CA LEU A 58 -10.52 2.41 -3.80
C LEU A 58 -10.22 1.84 -2.42
N ALA A 59 -11.21 1.78 -1.52
CA ALA A 59 -11.04 1.24 -0.17
C ALA A 59 -10.53 -0.21 -0.21
N ARG A 60 -11.11 -1.03 -1.09
CA ARG A 60 -10.67 -2.42 -1.31
C ARG A 60 -9.24 -2.47 -1.83
N ALA A 61 -8.90 -1.67 -2.84
CA ALA A 61 -7.56 -1.64 -3.42
C ALA A 61 -6.50 -1.21 -2.39
N ALA A 62 -6.79 -0.16 -1.62
CA ALA A 62 -5.91 0.38 -0.60
C ALA A 62 -5.91 -0.40 0.72
N GLN A 63 -6.67 -1.50 0.81
CA GLN A 63 -6.87 -2.32 2.02
C GLN A 63 -7.34 -1.50 3.23
N LEU A 64 -8.22 -0.52 2.98
CA LEU A 64 -8.85 0.32 3.99
C LEU A 64 -10.33 -0.04 4.17
N HIS A 65 -10.86 0.25 5.35
CA HIS A 65 -12.32 0.28 5.52
C HIS A 65 -12.92 1.47 4.76
N PRO A 66 -14.15 1.36 4.23
CA PRO A 66 -14.78 2.43 3.44
C PRO A 66 -14.81 3.79 4.14
N GLY A 67 -15.08 3.84 5.45
CA GLY A 67 -15.08 5.09 6.22
C GLY A 67 -13.68 5.72 6.42
N GLY A 68 -12.61 4.95 6.20
CA GLY A 68 -11.24 5.47 6.17
C GLY A 68 -10.85 6.05 4.81
N MET A 69 -11.50 5.62 3.72
CA MET A 69 -11.18 6.07 2.37
C MET A 69 -11.58 7.53 2.13
N THR A 70 -12.77 7.94 2.55
CA THR A 70 -13.20 9.35 2.41
C THR A 70 -12.24 10.30 3.11
N ARG A 71 -11.86 9.99 4.37
CA ARG A 71 -10.86 10.75 5.12
C ARG A 71 -9.48 10.78 4.46
N LEU A 72 -9.12 9.72 3.73
CA LEU A 72 -7.87 9.68 2.98
C LEU A 72 -7.95 10.57 1.75
N LEU A 73 -9.06 10.56 1.02
CA LEU A 73 -9.30 11.44 -0.11
C LEU A 73 -9.30 12.91 0.31
N ASP A 74 -10.00 13.25 1.41
CA ASP A 74 -10.01 14.62 1.96
C ASP A 74 -8.58 15.13 2.26
N LYS A 75 -7.71 14.26 2.78
CA LYS A 75 -6.30 14.60 3.04
C LYS A 75 -5.49 14.78 1.76
N LEU A 76 -5.76 13.96 0.73
CA LEU A 76 -5.08 14.06 -0.57
C LEU A 76 -5.51 15.32 -1.34
N GLU A 77 -6.76 15.77 -1.20
CA GLU A 77 -7.25 17.01 -1.82
C GLU A 77 -6.72 18.27 -1.13
N ALA A 78 -6.34 18.17 0.15
CA ALA A 78 -5.78 19.26 0.93
C ALA A 78 -4.25 19.44 0.78
N GLN A 79 -3.57 18.50 0.09
CA GLN A 79 -2.14 18.56 -0.24
C GLN A 79 -1.91 19.27 -1.58
#